data_AF-A0A7L4D8D7-F1
#
_entry.id   AF-A0A7L4D8D7-F1
#
_cell.length_a   1.000
_cell.length_b   1.000
_cell.length_c   1.000
_cell.angle_alpha   90.00
_cell.angle_beta   90.00
_cell.angle_gamma   90.00
#
_symmetry.space_group_name_H-M   'P 1'
#
loop_
_entity.id
_entity.type
_entity.pdbx_description
1 polymer ?
#
loop_
_entity_poly.entity_id
_entity_poly.type
_entity_poly.pdbx_seq_one_letter_code
_entity_poly.pdbx_strand_id
1 'polypeptide(L)'
;MKVLVIGLGGVTNGGKTTLAAKLKKVLPNCDTISQDDFFKPASEVETDERGFQLYDVLDALYMDELVKSVHNWMKCPPNSGVVREPQSARADLKNTEEVYILIVEGFLLYNYEPLNELWNRRYFLTLPYEECKRRRSTRVYEPADKPGYFDGHVWPMYLKYKNELGENASNIVYLDGTKPQEELLSYVYSDIMQELKKLRD
;
A
#
# COMPACT_ATOMS: atom_id res chain seq x y z
N MET A 1 7.56 -17.77 -13.80
CA MET A 1 7.36 -17.05 -12.51
C MET A 1 6.33 -15.97 -12.77
N LYS A 2 5.24 -15.95 -12.00
CA LYS A 2 4.21 -14.91 -12.10
C LYS A 2 4.28 -14.03 -10.83
N VAL A 3 4.05 -12.73 -10.98
CA VAL A 3 3.99 -11.79 -9.87
C VAL A 3 2.59 -11.20 -9.79
N LEU A 4 2.08 -11.07 -8.57
CA LEU A 4 0.83 -10.37 -8.26
C LEU A 4 1.17 -9.15 -7.40
N VAL A 5 1.11 -7.97 -8.00
CA VAL A 5 1.36 -6.69 -7.34
C VAL A 5 0.03 -6.06 -6.94
N ILE A 6 -0.10 -5.81 -5.65
CA ILE A 6 -1.31 -5.30 -5.00
C ILE A 6 -1.01 -3.93 -4.43
N GLY A 7 -1.80 -2.94 -4.82
CA GLY A 7 -1.83 -1.64 -4.15
C GLY A 7 -2.77 -1.69 -2.95
N LEU A 8 -2.30 -1.26 -1.79
CA LEU A 8 -3.12 -0.98 -0.62
C LEU A 8 -3.03 0.52 -0.27
N GLY A 9 -3.81 1.29 -1.01
CA GLY A 9 -3.95 2.73 -0.87
C GLY A 9 -4.91 3.13 0.24
N GLY A 10 -4.99 4.44 0.50
CA GLY A 10 -6.08 5.00 1.30
C GLY A 10 -5.65 6.07 2.30
N VAL A 11 -6.64 6.59 3.02
CA VAL A 11 -6.49 7.70 3.95
C VAL A 11 -5.45 7.43 5.05
N THR A 12 -4.81 8.49 5.55
CA THR A 12 -3.98 8.42 6.76
C THR A 12 -4.72 7.77 7.92
N ASN A 13 -4.01 6.99 8.75
CA ASN A 13 -4.57 6.25 9.89
C ASN A 13 -5.77 5.32 9.55
N GLY A 14 -5.93 4.95 8.27
CA GLY A 14 -6.97 4.02 7.80
C GLY A 14 -6.73 2.54 8.16
N GLY A 15 -5.54 2.19 8.64
CA GLY A 15 -5.17 0.81 8.99
C GLY A 15 -4.47 0.01 7.88
N LYS A 16 -3.89 0.70 6.88
CA LYS A 16 -3.19 0.10 5.73
C LYS A 16 -2.05 -0.83 6.16
N THR A 17 -1.05 -0.31 6.87
CA THR A 17 0.12 -1.07 7.33
C THR A 17 -0.27 -2.27 8.20
N THR A 18 -1.27 -2.13 9.06
CA THR A 18 -1.80 -3.25 9.87
C THR A 18 -2.40 -4.34 9.01
N LEU A 19 -3.22 -3.98 8.03
CA LEU A 19 -3.84 -4.93 7.11
C LEU A 19 -2.79 -5.62 6.22
N ALA A 20 -1.82 -4.87 5.68
CA ALA A 20 -0.70 -5.41 4.92
C ALA A 20 0.12 -6.42 5.75
N ALA A 21 0.44 -6.09 7.00
CA ALA A 21 1.19 -6.97 7.90
C ALA A 21 0.43 -8.25 8.23
N LYS A 22 -0.91 -8.19 8.38
CA LYS A 22 -1.75 -9.37 8.58
C LYS A 22 -1.83 -10.23 7.32
N LEU A 23 -2.03 -9.61 6.15
CA LEU A 23 -2.04 -10.31 4.85
C LEU A 23 -0.71 -11.03 4.59
N LYS A 24 0.43 -10.37 4.85
CA LYS A 24 1.77 -10.97 4.73
C LYS A 24 1.93 -12.26 5.53
N LYS A 25 1.29 -12.36 6.70
CA LYS A 25 1.37 -13.56 7.57
C LYS A 25 0.54 -14.73 7.04
N VAL A 26 -0.55 -14.47 6.33
CA VAL A 26 -1.49 -15.50 5.88
C VAL A 26 -1.34 -15.88 4.41
N LEU A 27 -0.75 -15.00 3.59
CA LEU A 27 -0.51 -15.23 2.17
C LEU A 27 0.85 -15.91 1.94
N PRO A 28 0.94 -16.93 1.06
CA PRO A 28 2.21 -17.54 0.69
C PRO A 28 3.03 -16.61 -0.21
N ASN A 29 4.36 -16.68 -0.11
CA ASN A 29 5.31 -15.92 -0.95
C ASN A 29 4.98 -14.42 -1.02
N CYS A 30 4.55 -13.83 0.10
CA CYS A 30 4.08 -12.47 0.17
C CYS A 30 5.09 -11.55 0.84
N ASP A 31 5.38 -10.43 0.20
CA ASP A 31 6.16 -9.34 0.76
C ASP A 31 5.40 -8.02 0.75
N THR A 32 5.96 -7.03 1.45
CA THR A 32 5.37 -5.72 1.66
C THR A 32 6.42 -4.63 1.43
N ILE A 33 6.06 -3.56 0.72
CA ILE A 33 6.82 -2.31 0.64
C ILE A 33 5.92 -1.19 1.19
N SER A 34 6.42 -0.39 2.13
CA SER A 34 5.71 0.76 2.68
C SER A 34 6.16 2.05 2.01
N GLN A 35 5.22 2.86 1.54
CA GLN A 35 5.50 4.20 1.00
C GLN A 35 6.11 5.12 2.07
N ASP A 36 5.77 4.92 3.35
CA ASP A 36 6.28 5.74 4.46
C ASP A 36 7.81 5.60 4.62
N ASP A 37 8.42 4.51 4.12
CA ASP A 37 9.89 4.31 4.15
C ASP A 37 10.64 5.21 3.15
N PHE A 38 9.91 5.91 2.26
CA PHE A 38 10.46 6.75 1.19
C PHE A 38 10.27 8.25 1.44
N PHE A 39 9.90 8.66 2.65
CA PHE A 39 9.85 10.08 2.99
C PHE A 39 11.23 10.73 2.88
N LYS A 40 11.26 11.95 2.33
CA LYS A 40 12.44 12.82 2.35
C LYS A 40 12.74 13.26 3.80
N PRO A 41 14.01 13.54 4.14
CA PRO A 41 14.33 14.12 5.43
C PRO A 41 13.65 15.49 5.59
N ALA A 42 13.35 15.87 6.83
CA ALA A 42 12.63 17.12 7.14
C ALA A 42 13.26 18.38 6.54
N SER A 43 14.59 18.38 6.31
CA SER A 43 15.33 19.47 5.67
C SER A 43 15.01 19.67 4.18
N GLU A 44 14.48 18.66 3.51
CA GLU A 44 14.11 18.70 2.08
C GLU A 44 12.61 18.90 1.86
N VAL A 45 11.79 18.82 2.92
CA VAL A 45 10.35 18.99 2.83
C VAL A 45 10.01 20.47 2.99
N GLU A 46 9.39 21.04 1.97
CA GLU A 46 8.97 22.44 1.97
C GLU A 46 7.95 22.74 3.08
N THR A 47 7.90 24.00 3.48
CA THR A 47 6.98 24.50 4.50
C THR A 47 6.19 25.67 3.92
N ASP A 48 4.88 25.68 4.11
CA ASP A 48 4.02 26.77 3.66
C ASP A 48 4.08 28.02 4.56
N GLU A 49 3.39 29.09 4.16
CA GLU A 49 3.32 30.37 4.90
C GLU A 49 2.71 30.23 6.32
N ARG A 50 1.95 29.16 6.57
CA ARG A 50 1.36 28.85 7.88
C ARG A 50 2.33 28.05 8.77
N GLY A 51 3.48 27.68 8.23
CA GLY A 51 4.48 26.86 8.91
C GLY A 51 4.19 25.36 8.84
N PHE A 52 3.29 24.90 7.98
CA PHE A 52 3.01 23.47 7.80
C PHE A 52 4.01 22.85 6.83
N GLN A 53 4.67 21.78 7.25
CA GLN A 53 5.51 20.99 6.35
C GLN A 53 4.64 20.19 5.39
N LEU A 54 4.97 20.19 4.11
CA LEU A 54 4.12 19.63 3.07
C LEU A 54 4.32 18.12 2.93
N TYR A 55 4.08 17.32 3.98
CA TYR A 55 4.31 15.86 3.90
C TYR A 55 3.30 15.12 3.03
N ASP A 56 2.04 15.58 3.00
CA ASP A 56 0.97 14.91 2.26
C ASP A 56 0.95 15.21 0.74
N VAL A 57 2.11 15.43 0.10
CA VAL A 57 2.29 15.56 -1.36
C VAL A 57 3.36 14.59 -1.89
N LEU A 58 3.31 14.27 -3.18
CA LEU A 58 4.32 13.41 -3.84
C LEU A 58 5.74 13.97 -3.72
N ASP A 59 5.91 15.30 -3.71
CA ASP A 59 7.23 15.95 -3.61
C ASP A 59 7.92 15.72 -2.26
N ALA A 60 7.20 15.29 -1.22
CA ALA A 60 7.79 14.92 0.07
C ALA A 60 8.37 13.50 0.09
N LEU A 61 8.27 12.76 -1.02
CA LEU A 61 8.66 11.35 -1.12
C LEU A 61 9.70 11.14 -2.23
N TYR A 62 10.61 10.20 -2.04
CA TYR A 62 11.48 9.68 -3.10
C TYR A 62 10.71 8.64 -3.95
N MET A 63 9.68 9.09 -4.68
CA MET A 63 8.77 8.22 -5.42
C MET A 63 9.47 7.39 -6.53
N ASP A 64 10.52 7.93 -7.15
CA ASP A 64 11.32 7.19 -8.14
C ASP A 64 12.04 5.98 -7.48
N GLU A 65 12.52 6.13 -6.25
CA GLU A 65 13.16 5.04 -5.51
C GLU A 65 12.13 4.00 -5.03
N LEU A 66 10.89 4.41 -4.74
CA LEU A 66 9.78 3.49 -4.50
C LEU A 66 9.50 2.64 -5.75
N VAL A 67 9.35 3.27 -6.93
CA VAL A 67 9.14 2.56 -8.21
C VAL A 67 10.27 1.59 -8.49
N LYS A 68 11.52 2.04 -8.33
CA LYS A 68 12.71 1.20 -8.50
C LYS A 68 12.70 0.02 -7.54
N SER A 69 12.28 0.20 -6.29
CA SER A 69 12.16 -0.88 -5.31
C SER A 69 11.11 -1.91 -5.71
N VAL A 70 9.95 -1.46 -6.18
CA VAL A 70 8.88 -2.34 -6.71
C VAL A 70 9.38 -3.13 -7.93
N HIS A 71 10.01 -2.47 -8.91
CA HIS A 71 10.56 -3.15 -10.08
C HIS A 71 11.66 -4.14 -9.74
N ASN A 72 12.56 -3.81 -8.81
CA ASN A 72 13.62 -4.71 -8.37
C ASN A 72 13.04 -5.97 -7.73
N TRP A 73 12.02 -5.81 -6.87
CA TRP A 73 11.31 -6.93 -6.28
C TRP A 73 10.60 -7.78 -7.35
N MET A 74 9.92 -7.17 -8.33
CA MET A 74 9.25 -7.90 -9.42
C MET A 74 10.21 -8.73 -10.26
N LYS A 75 11.44 -8.23 -10.48
CA LYS A 75 12.49 -8.95 -11.23
C LYS A 75 13.08 -10.12 -10.44
N CYS A 76 13.25 -9.96 -9.13
CA CYS A 76 13.86 -10.97 -8.27
C CYS A 76 13.13 -11.03 -6.90
N PRO A 77 11.96 -11.68 -6.82
CA PRO A 77 11.27 -11.86 -5.56
C PRO A 77 12.17 -12.63 -4.57
N PRO A 78 12.20 -12.25 -3.28
CA PRO A 78 12.91 -13.02 -2.26
C PRO A 78 12.49 -14.48 -2.28
N ASN A 79 13.46 -15.39 -2.12
CA ASN A 79 13.30 -16.85 -2.19
C ASN A 79 13.06 -17.46 -3.59
N SER A 80 13.01 -16.68 -4.67
CA SER A 80 12.96 -17.21 -6.05
C SER A 80 14.22 -17.99 -6.47
N GLY A 81 15.34 -17.79 -5.76
CA GLY A 81 16.64 -18.44 -6.01
C GLY A 81 17.00 -19.61 -5.06
N VAL A 82 16.15 -19.97 -4.09
CA VAL A 82 16.43 -21.12 -3.20
C VAL A 82 16.06 -22.40 -3.94
N VAL A 83 17.07 -23.07 -4.51
CA VAL A 83 16.95 -24.47 -4.93
C VAL A 83 16.58 -25.27 -3.69
N ARG A 84 15.31 -25.67 -3.57
CA ARG A 84 14.88 -26.62 -2.54
C ARG A 84 15.62 -27.93 -2.81
N GLU A 85 16.51 -28.34 -1.92
CA GLU A 85 17.11 -29.67 -1.95
C GLU A 85 16.01 -30.73 -2.06
N PRO A 86 16.22 -31.83 -2.82
CA PRO A 86 15.20 -32.84 -3.01
C PRO A 86 15.05 -33.67 -1.74
N GLN A 87 14.23 -33.22 -0.80
CA GLN A 87 13.74 -34.06 0.27
C GLN A 87 12.63 -34.97 -0.29
N SER A 88 12.94 -36.26 -0.25
CA SER A 88 12.19 -37.40 -0.73
C SER A 88 10.69 -37.39 -0.38
N ALA A 89 9.90 -37.82 -1.37
CA ALA A 89 8.56 -38.41 -1.26
C ALA A 89 7.35 -37.50 -0.93
N ARG A 90 7.01 -36.59 -1.87
CA ARG A 90 5.63 -36.41 -2.38
C ARG A 90 5.69 -35.99 -3.85
N ALA A 91 5.77 -36.97 -4.75
CA ALA A 91 5.43 -36.76 -6.14
C ALA A 91 3.91 -36.53 -6.19
N ASP A 92 3.47 -35.29 -6.44
CA ASP A 92 2.18 -34.92 -7.09
C ASP A 92 1.86 -33.40 -7.07
N LEU A 93 2.84 -32.49 -7.13
CA LEU A 93 2.59 -31.05 -7.33
C LEU A 93 3.64 -30.34 -8.20
N LYS A 94 4.19 -31.01 -9.22
CA LYS A 94 5.15 -30.41 -10.16
C LYS A 94 4.51 -29.52 -11.24
N ASN A 95 3.38 -28.87 -10.95
CA ASN A 95 2.74 -27.96 -11.91
C ASN A 95 1.89 -26.84 -11.28
N THR A 96 2.40 -26.18 -10.22
CA THR A 96 1.89 -24.83 -9.89
C THR A 96 2.97 -23.83 -10.23
N GLU A 97 2.74 -22.99 -11.25
CA GLU A 97 3.53 -21.78 -11.44
C GLU A 97 3.50 -21.01 -10.11
N GLU A 98 4.63 -20.97 -9.40
CA GLU A 98 4.71 -20.23 -8.14
C GLU A 98 4.45 -18.76 -8.43
N VAL A 99 3.38 -18.23 -7.84
CA VAL A 99 3.02 -16.81 -7.87
C VAL A 99 3.62 -16.16 -6.64
N TYR A 100 4.34 -15.06 -6.83
CA TYR A 100 4.90 -14.23 -5.76
C TYR A 100 4.02 -13.00 -5.60
N ILE A 101 3.72 -12.62 -4.36
CA ILE A 101 2.79 -11.53 -4.04
C ILE A 101 3.56 -10.36 -3.44
N LEU A 102 3.36 -9.16 -3.99
CA LEU A 102 3.87 -7.93 -3.41
C LEU A 102 2.70 -7.03 -3.04
N ILE A 103 2.63 -6.63 -1.78
CA ILE A 103 1.71 -5.59 -1.33
C ILE A 103 2.51 -4.30 -1.18
N VAL A 104 2.18 -3.29 -1.98
CA VAL A 104 2.69 -1.93 -1.80
C VAL A 104 1.62 -1.14 -1.07
N GLU A 105 1.93 -0.64 0.12
CA GLU A 105 0.96 0.08 0.96
C GLU A 105 1.40 1.53 1.18
N GLY A 106 0.46 2.47 1.10
CA GLY A 106 0.78 3.89 1.10
C GLY A 106 -0.45 4.78 0.97
N PHE A 107 -0.30 6.08 1.20
CA PHE A 107 -1.42 7.03 1.17
C PHE A 107 -1.53 7.83 -0.14
N LEU A 108 -0.47 7.86 -0.97
CA LEU A 108 -0.40 8.54 -2.27
C LEU A 108 0.14 7.59 -3.36
N LEU A 109 -0.45 6.40 -3.50
CA LEU A 109 0.02 5.42 -4.48
C LEU A 109 -0.55 5.63 -5.89
N TYR A 110 -1.82 6.05 -5.99
CA TYR A 110 -2.58 5.93 -7.25
C TYR A 110 -2.65 7.21 -8.09
N ASN A 111 -2.08 8.31 -7.61
CA ASN A 111 -1.92 9.56 -8.37
C ASN A 111 -0.48 9.73 -8.90
N TYR A 112 0.33 8.67 -8.83
CA TYR A 112 1.68 8.66 -9.36
C TYR A 112 1.77 7.71 -10.55
N GLU A 113 1.80 8.29 -11.75
CA GLU A 113 1.69 7.59 -13.03
C GLU A 113 2.63 6.38 -13.18
N PRO A 114 3.92 6.44 -12.80
CA PRO A 114 4.84 5.31 -12.97
C PRO A 114 4.43 4.03 -12.23
N LEU A 115 3.57 4.12 -11.20
CA LEU A 115 3.05 2.96 -10.49
C LEU A 115 1.75 2.40 -11.11
N ASN A 116 1.02 3.19 -11.90
CA ASN A 116 -0.36 2.87 -12.31
C ASN A 116 -0.48 1.59 -13.15
N GLU A 117 0.52 1.30 -13.97
CA GLU A 117 0.57 0.10 -14.82
C GLU A 117 1.03 -1.15 -14.07
N LEU A 118 1.56 -1.01 -12.85
CA LEU A 118 2.09 -2.13 -12.08
C LEU A 118 1.00 -2.91 -11.34
N TRP A 119 -0.15 -2.29 -11.07
CA TRP A 119 -1.17 -2.86 -10.20
C TRP A 119 -1.99 -3.95 -10.88
N ASN A 120 -1.98 -5.16 -10.33
CA ASN A 120 -2.94 -6.20 -10.68
C ASN A 120 -4.26 -6.03 -9.90
N ARG A 121 -4.19 -5.55 -8.65
CA ARG A 121 -5.36 -5.27 -7.81
C ARG A 121 -5.11 -4.03 -6.95
N ARG A 122 -6.13 -3.19 -6.77
CA ARG A 122 -6.05 -1.93 -6.03
C ARG A 122 -7.13 -1.89 -4.96
N TYR A 123 -6.72 -1.72 -3.71
CA TYR A 123 -7.61 -1.45 -2.58
C TYR A 123 -7.44 -0.02 -2.08
N PHE A 124 -8.50 0.56 -1.53
CA PHE A 124 -8.45 1.91 -0.96
C PHE A 124 -9.22 2.00 0.35
N LEU A 125 -8.51 2.15 1.46
CA LEU A 125 -9.12 2.36 2.77
C LEU A 125 -9.65 3.79 2.92
N THR A 126 -10.93 3.91 3.23
CA THR A 126 -11.61 5.19 3.48
C THR A 126 -12.01 5.32 4.95
N LEU A 127 -12.02 6.56 5.44
CA LEU A 127 -12.60 6.92 6.74
C LEU A 127 -13.39 8.21 6.58
N PRO A 128 -14.49 8.41 7.34
CA PRO A 128 -15.06 9.72 7.56
C PRO A 128 -14.04 10.67 8.18
N TYR A 129 -14.17 11.98 7.89
CA TYR A 129 -13.29 13.04 8.39
C TYR A 129 -13.08 12.96 9.91
N GLU A 130 -14.17 12.88 10.68
CA GLU A 130 -14.11 12.87 12.15
C GLU A 130 -13.32 11.68 12.70
N GLU A 131 -13.55 10.48 12.16
CA GLU A 131 -12.84 9.29 12.60
C GLU A 131 -11.37 9.32 12.19
N CYS A 132 -11.07 9.84 10.99
CA CYS A 132 -9.68 10.02 10.54
C CYS A 132 -8.93 11.01 11.45
N LYS A 133 -9.54 12.16 11.76
CA LYS A 133 -8.99 13.18 12.65
C LYS A 133 -8.74 12.62 14.04
N ARG A 134 -9.73 11.92 14.61
CA ARG A 134 -9.65 11.27 15.93
C ARG A 134 -8.55 10.22 15.98
N ARG A 135 -8.40 9.37 14.96
CA ARG A 135 -7.31 8.39 14.90
C ARG A 135 -5.95 9.06 14.74
N ARG A 136 -5.84 10.07 13.87
CA ARG A 136 -4.59 10.82 13.65
C ARG A 136 -4.10 11.47 14.93
N SER A 137 -4.97 12.11 15.70
CA SER A 137 -4.60 12.75 16.98
C SER A 137 -4.05 11.79 18.04
N THR A 138 -4.24 10.46 17.88
CA THR A 138 -3.67 9.45 18.79
C THR A 138 -2.29 8.94 18.37
N ARG A 139 -1.83 9.25 17.16
CA ARG A 139 -0.51 8.86 16.65
C ARG A 139 0.46 10.04 16.80
N VAL A 140 1.65 9.75 17.31
CA VAL A 140 2.75 10.71 17.32
C VAL A 140 3.55 10.52 16.04
N TYR A 141 3.70 11.61 15.27
CA TYR A 141 4.54 11.69 14.08
C TYR A 141 5.85 12.38 14.43
N GLU A 142 6.88 12.15 13.62
CA GLU A 142 8.14 12.89 13.71
C GLU A 142 8.43 13.56 12.36
N PRO A 143 8.40 14.90 12.27
CA PRO A 143 8.05 15.84 13.35
C PRO A 143 6.55 15.78 13.71
N ALA A 144 6.23 16.18 14.94
CA ALA A 144 4.85 16.16 15.44
C ALA A 144 3.92 17.11 14.65
N ASP A 145 2.67 16.67 14.45
CA ASP A 145 1.62 17.50 13.82
C ASP A 145 1.45 18.83 14.59
N LYS A 146 1.60 19.96 13.90
CA LYS A 146 1.35 21.30 14.46
C LYS A 146 -0.15 21.53 14.70
N PRO A 147 -0.56 22.44 15.61
CA PRO A 147 -1.96 22.82 15.75
C PRO A 147 -2.59 23.22 14.41
N GLY A 148 -3.75 22.64 14.08
CA GLY A 148 -4.45 22.90 12.82
C GLY A 148 -3.90 22.15 11.60
N TYR A 149 -2.82 21.39 11.71
CA TYR A 149 -2.19 20.71 10.58
C TYR A 149 -3.13 19.72 9.87
N PHE A 150 -3.96 18.99 10.63
CA PHE A 150 -4.92 18.06 10.04
C PHE A 150 -5.94 18.78 9.12
N ASP A 151 -6.50 19.88 9.60
CA ASP A 151 -7.54 20.64 8.90
C ASP A 151 -6.97 21.49 7.78
N GLY A 152 -5.77 22.02 7.99
CA GLY A 152 -5.12 22.96 7.08
C GLY A 152 -4.28 22.32 5.99
N HIS A 153 -3.84 21.07 6.16
CA HIS A 153 -2.96 20.37 5.21
C HIS A 153 -3.43 18.94 4.92
N VAL A 154 -3.45 18.06 5.92
CA VAL A 154 -3.66 16.61 5.74
C VAL A 154 -4.97 16.30 5.02
N TRP A 155 -6.09 16.81 5.53
CA TRP A 155 -7.40 16.52 4.97
C TRP A 155 -7.63 17.19 3.62
N PRO A 156 -7.29 18.48 3.41
CA PRO A 156 -7.30 19.08 2.08
C PRO A 156 -6.48 18.30 1.05
N MET A 157 -5.29 17.81 1.42
CA MET A 157 -4.45 17.02 0.53
C MET A 157 -5.04 15.64 0.22
N TYR A 158 -5.68 14.99 1.19
CA TYR A 158 -6.44 13.77 0.94
C TYR A 158 -7.62 13.99 -0.03
N LEU A 159 -8.35 15.10 0.11
CA LEU A 159 -9.43 15.45 -0.81
C LEU A 159 -8.90 15.75 -2.22
N LYS A 160 -7.79 16.48 -2.32
CA LYS A 160 -7.09 16.72 -3.59
C LYS A 160 -6.69 15.40 -4.24
N TYR A 161 -6.06 14.50 -3.49
CA TYR A 161 -5.70 13.16 -3.97
C TYR A 161 -6.92 12.39 -4.49
N LYS A 162 -8.03 12.35 -3.74
CA LYS A 162 -9.26 11.69 -4.20
C LYS A 162 -9.80 12.27 -5.50
N ASN A 163 -9.72 13.59 -5.68
CA ASN A 163 -10.17 14.23 -6.91
C ASN A 163 -9.24 13.89 -8.09
N GLU A 164 -7.92 13.81 -7.85
CA GLU A 164 -6.91 13.43 -8.85
C GLU A 164 -7.05 11.98 -9.34
N LEU A 165 -7.68 11.09 -8.57
CA LEU A 165 -7.93 9.72 -9.03
C LEU A 165 -8.79 9.66 -10.29
N GLY A 166 -9.68 10.64 -10.51
CA GLY A 166 -10.46 10.76 -11.75
C GLY A 166 -11.03 9.43 -12.27
N GLU A 167 -10.75 9.12 -13.54
CA GLU A 167 -11.15 7.87 -14.20
C GLU A 167 -10.42 6.62 -13.67
N ASN A 168 -9.20 6.79 -13.13
CA ASN A 168 -8.42 5.73 -12.49
C ASN A 168 -9.07 5.18 -11.21
N ALA A 169 -10.11 5.85 -10.70
CA ALA A 169 -10.89 5.36 -9.56
C ALA A 169 -11.73 4.12 -9.87
N SER A 170 -12.05 3.85 -11.14
CA SER A 170 -13.01 2.81 -11.55
C SER A 170 -12.57 1.37 -11.26
N ASN A 171 -11.27 1.12 -11.16
CA ASN A 171 -10.70 -0.20 -10.86
C ASN A 171 -10.19 -0.35 -9.42
N ILE A 172 -10.59 0.56 -8.53
CA ILE A 172 -10.24 0.54 -7.11
C ILE A 172 -11.37 -0.09 -6.29
N VAL A 173 -11.02 -1.08 -5.46
CA VAL A 173 -11.93 -1.62 -4.46
C VAL A 173 -11.86 -0.77 -3.19
N TYR A 174 -12.92 -0.02 -2.92
CA TYR A 174 -13.01 0.82 -1.73
C TYR A 174 -13.39 0.00 -0.49
N LEU A 175 -12.61 0.18 0.57
CA LEU A 175 -12.77 -0.50 1.85
C LEU A 175 -13.16 0.51 2.93
N ASP A 176 -14.13 0.15 3.75
CA ASP A 176 -14.54 0.94 4.91
C ASP A 176 -13.57 0.68 6.08
N GLY A 177 -12.67 1.62 6.34
CA GLY A 177 -11.66 1.54 7.39
C GLY A 177 -12.22 1.65 8.82
N THR A 178 -13.53 1.88 8.98
CA THR A 178 -14.20 1.82 10.29
C THR A 178 -14.46 0.38 10.72
N LYS A 179 -14.45 -0.58 9.78
CA LYS A 179 -14.65 -2.01 10.06
C LYS A 179 -13.51 -2.61 10.88
N PRO A 180 -13.78 -3.68 11.65
CA PRO A 180 -12.74 -4.44 12.34
C PRO A 180 -11.69 -4.97 11.37
N GLN A 181 -10.43 -4.99 11.82
CA GLN A 181 -9.30 -5.46 11.00
C GLN A 181 -9.46 -6.92 10.55
N GLU A 182 -10.10 -7.78 11.32
CA GLU A 182 -10.35 -9.19 10.93
C GLU A 182 -11.38 -9.30 9.78
N GLU A 183 -12.38 -8.40 9.75
CA GLU A 183 -13.35 -8.36 8.67
C GLU A 183 -12.69 -7.90 7.37
N LEU A 184 -11.89 -6.82 7.44
CA LEU A 184 -11.09 -6.33 6.33
C LEU A 184 -10.11 -7.39 5.81
N LEU A 185 -9.42 -8.09 6.72
CA LEU A 185 -8.50 -9.17 6.38
C LEU A 185 -9.21 -10.30 5.64
N SER A 186 -10.34 -10.79 6.16
CA SER A 186 -11.11 -11.88 5.56
C SER A 186 -11.58 -11.52 4.15
N TYR A 187 -12.13 -10.32 3.98
CA TYR A 187 -12.59 -9.83 2.68
C TYR A 187 -11.44 -9.72 1.67
N VAL A 188 -10.37 -9.00 2.03
CA VAL A 188 -9.24 -8.76 1.12
C VAL A 188 -8.50 -10.06 0.81
N TYR A 189 -8.33 -10.95 1.78
CA TYR A 189 -7.76 -12.28 1.53
C TYR A 189 -8.59 -13.07 0.52
N SER A 190 -9.91 -13.14 0.70
CA SER A 190 -10.79 -13.87 -0.23
C SER A 190 -10.70 -13.32 -1.65
N ASP A 191 -10.68 -12.00 -1.80
CA ASP A 191 -10.54 -11.32 -3.10
C ASP A 191 -9.17 -11.60 -3.75
N ILE A 192 -8.07 -11.51 -3.01
CA ILE A 192 -6.71 -11.88 -3.48
C ILE A 192 -6.66 -13.33 -3.94
N MET A 193 -7.30 -14.25 -3.20
CA MET A 193 -7.34 -15.66 -3.57
C MET A 193 -8.11 -15.90 -4.88
N GLN A 194 -9.08 -15.04 -5.22
CA GLN A 194 -9.75 -15.09 -6.53
C GLN A 194 -8.84 -14.58 -7.65
N GLU A 195 -8.12 -13.48 -7.43
CA GLU A 195 -7.14 -12.98 -8.40
C GLU A 195 -6.01 -13.99 -8.65
N LEU A 196 -5.54 -14.68 -7.62
CA LEU A 196 -4.55 -15.76 -7.75
C LEU A 196 -5.06 -16.94 -8.59
N LYS A 197 -6.36 -17.26 -8.55
CA LYS A 197 -6.93 -18.30 -9.41
C LYS A 197 -6.91 -17.87 -10.87
N LYS A 198 -7.37 -16.64 -11.16
CA LYS A 198 -7.37 -16.07 -12.52
C LYS A 198 -5.98 -16.01 -13.15
N LEU A 199 -4.93 -15.82 -12.34
CA LEU A 199 -3.54 -15.82 -12.83
C LEU A 199 -2.97 -17.21 -13.10
N ARG A 200 -3.58 -18.28 -12.54
CA ARG A 200 -3.10 -19.66 -12.71
C ARG A 200 -3.81 -20.39 -13.85
N ASP A 201 -5.03 -19.98 -14.14
CA ASP A 201 -5.78 -20.38 -15.33
C ASP A 201 -5.17 -19.73 -16.60
#